data_AF-A0A832C1T2-F1
#
_entry.id   AF-A0A832C1T2-F1
#
_cell.length_a   1.000
_cell.length_b   1.000
_cell.length_c   1.000
_cell.angle_alpha   90.00
_cell.angle_beta   90.00
_cell.angle_gamma   90.00
#
_symmetry.space_group_name_H-M   'P 1'
#
loop_
_entity.id
_entity.type
_entity.pdbx_description
1 polymer ?
#
loop_
_entity_poly.entity_id
_entity_poly.type
_entity_poly.pdbx_seq_one_letter_code
_entity_poly.pdbx_strand_id
1 'polypeptide(L)'
;MKRKPLAAFGSFFIAILAILLLLQGCGDTNLFEGIADDSGQEARIEQARQDLNSGNFDAVIATLGGRSNLSDQERRYLASAYIGKAGFDTLKLLDEFAKNDEGGHDVDTFDIIGGIFGENLTEEDLNNKVSLVAQALVVLGAGSVNTQSRLRARSYSGSDDLRLQRGIYAAIHGILSISLAIGRQYNLMPIPLTANGIKQALDAKGINKIELSSVPPGLDDDLWMVQDGVNALSGGNLIGIEEVGDNNKNDIDREFSKFLKDIGFSGDNSVDSTDLSNYLNHLIWPNIY
;
A
#
# COMPACT_ATOMS: atom_id res chain seq x y z
N MET A 1 -41.59 69.02 37.38
CA MET A 1 -40.31 68.28 37.40
C MET A 1 -40.46 67.05 38.29
N LYS A 2 -40.42 65.83 37.74
CA LYS A 2 -40.04 64.59 38.44
C LYS A 2 -39.71 63.53 37.38
N ARG A 3 -38.47 63.03 37.42
CA ARG A 3 -37.88 62.10 36.44
C ARG A 3 -38.37 60.66 36.68
N LYS A 4 -38.46 59.91 35.57
CA LYS A 4 -38.74 58.46 35.49
C LYS A 4 -37.67 57.62 36.23
N PRO A 5 -38.00 56.40 36.67
CA PRO A 5 -37.03 55.30 36.69
C PRO A 5 -37.31 54.31 35.55
N LEU A 6 -36.48 54.37 34.50
CA LEU A 6 -36.18 53.23 33.63
C LEU A 6 -35.26 52.30 34.41
N ALA A 7 -35.77 51.24 35.02
CA ALA A 7 -34.92 50.24 35.67
C ALA A 7 -35.49 48.81 35.69
N ALA A 8 -36.60 48.54 35.00
CA ALA A 8 -37.22 47.21 35.00
C ALA A 8 -36.98 46.40 33.71
N PHE A 9 -36.58 47.04 32.60
CA PHE A 9 -36.40 46.34 31.31
C PHE A 9 -35.00 45.73 31.12
N GLY A 10 -33.99 46.19 31.88
CA GLY A 10 -32.62 45.66 31.78
C GLY A 10 -32.43 44.28 32.42
N SER A 11 -33.17 43.98 33.49
CA SER A 11 -32.97 42.74 34.26
C SER A 11 -33.62 41.52 33.60
N PHE A 12 -34.67 41.73 32.79
CA PHE A 12 -35.35 40.64 32.07
C PHE A 12 -34.58 40.20 30.82
N PHE A 13 -33.90 41.14 30.15
CA PHE A 13 -33.09 40.85 28.96
C PHE A 13 -31.81 40.07 29.29
N ILE A 14 -31.20 40.36 30.45
CA ILE A 14 -29.99 39.65 30.93
C ILE A 14 -30.32 38.22 31.40
N ALA A 15 -31.49 38.02 32.03
CA ALA A 15 -31.92 36.69 32.45
C ALA A 15 -32.27 35.77 31.25
N ILE A 16 -32.84 36.32 30.17
CA ILE A 16 -33.13 35.57 28.94
C ILE A 16 -31.84 35.24 28.16
N LEU A 17 -30.86 36.14 28.15
CA LEU A 17 -29.56 35.88 27.51
C LEU A 17 -28.77 34.77 28.25
N ALA A 18 -28.84 34.73 29.57
CA ALA A 18 -28.21 33.68 30.39
C ALA A 18 -28.89 32.30 30.21
N ILE A 19 -30.21 32.26 30.00
CA ILE A 19 -30.94 31.01 29.74
C ILE A 19 -30.69 30.51 28.30
N LEU A 20 -30.56 31.41 27.32
CA LEU A 20 -30.20 31.03 25.94
C LEU A 20 -28.77 30.49 25.81
N LEU A 21 -27.83 30.95 26.64
CA LEU A 21 -26.48 30.39 26.72
C LEU A 21 -26.43 28.99 27.35
N LEU A 22 -27.38 28.67 28.23
CA LEU A 22 -27.46 27.34 28.88
C LEU A 22 -28.21 26.31 28.03
N LEU A 23 -28.96 26.73 27.00
CA LEU A 23 -29.69 25.85 26.09
C LEU A 23 -28.89 25.41 24.84
N GLN A 24 -27.68 25.94 24.62
CA GLN A 24 -26.73 25.38 23.65
C GLN A 24 -25.79 24.32 24.27
N GLY A 25 -26.04 23.90 25.51
CA GLY A 25 -25.21 22.95 26.27
C GLY A 25 -25.79 21.54 26.45
N CYS A 26 -26.68 21.07 25.57
CA CYS A 26 -27.18 19.70 25.58
C CYS A 26 -26.99 19.03 24.21
N GLY A 27 -25.73 18.69 23.95
CA GLY A 27 -25.29 17.82 22.87
C GLY A 27 -23.79 17.71 23.04
N ASP A 28 -23.31 16.53 23.43
CA ASP A 28 -21.91 16.22 23.75
C ASP A 28 -20.92 16.98 22.85
N THR A 29 -20.22 17.99 23.39
CA THR A 29 -18.87 18.43 23.01
C THR A 29 -18.46 19.73 23.74
N ASN A 30 -17.62 19.56 24.76
CA ASN A 30 -16.51 20.40 25.21
C ASN A 30 -16.53 21.91 24.88
N LEU A 31 -17.20 22.70 25.73
CA LEU A 31 -17.01 24.16 25.90
C LEU A 31 -15.74 24.52 26.72
N PHE A 32 -14.82 23.56 26.87
CA PHE A 32 -13.44 23.74 27.34
C PHE A 32 -12.48 23.51 26.18
N GLU A 33 -12.68 24.34 25.16
CA GLU A 33 -11.71 24.83 24.18
C GLU A 33 -10.54 25.51 24.91
N GLY A 34 -9.79 24.70 25.65
CA GLY A 34 -8.76 25.10 26.61
C GLY A 34 -7.72 24.02 26.76
N ILE A 35 -7.25 23.50 25.62
CA ILE A 35 -5.93 22.97 25.23
C ILE A 35 -6.13 22.54 23.76
N ALA A 36 -6.24 23.51 22.85
CA ALA A 36 -6.01 23.23 21.45
C ALA A 36 -4.49 23.04 21.31
N ASP A 37 -4.04 21.79 21.38
CA ASP A 37 -2.65 21.43 21.09
C ASP A 37 -2.47 21.45 19.58
N ASP A 38 -2.33 22.65 19.02
CA ASP A 38 -2.07 22.91 17.59
C ASP A 38 -0.72 22.32 17.10
N SER A 39 -0.01 21.59 17.97
CA SER A 39 1.26 20.89 17.69
C SER A 39 1.21 19.38 17.99
N GLY A 40 0.04 18.88 18.39
CA GLY A 40 -0.20 17.52 18.86
C GLY A 40 -0.15 16.44 17.79
N GLN A 41 -0.28 15.18 18.21
CA GLN A 41 -0.31 14.02 17.30
C GLN A 41 -1.47 14.06 16.31
N GLU A 42 -2.64 14.50 16.75
CA GLU A 42 -3.85 14.58 15.91
C GLU A 42 -3.71 15.61 14.78
N ALA A 43 -3.16 16.79 15.06
CA ALA A 43 -2.91 17.83 14.06
C ALA A 43 -1.98 17.32 12.94
N ARG A 44 -0.95 16.53 13.30
CA ARG A 44 -0.03 15.92 12.32
C ARG A 44 -0.70 14.84 11.49
N ILE A 45 -1.51 13.97 12.12
CA ILE A 45 -2.25 12.93 11.42
C ILE A 45 -3.21 13.58 10.41
N GLU A 46 -3.91 14.65 10.81
CA GLU A 46 -4.81 15.37 9.93
C GLU A 46 -4.07 16.07 8.78
N GLN A 47 -2.95 16.75 9.07
CA GLN A 47 -2.12 17.37 8.03
C GLN A 47 -1.59 16.32 7.03
N ALA A 48 -1.03 15.22 7.54
CA ALA A 48 -0.54 14.13 6.69
C ALA A 48 -1.64 13.53 5.82
N ARG A 49 -2.86 13.39 6.35
CA ARG A 49 -4.03 12.91 5.59
C ARG A 49 -4.41 13.89 4.47
N GLN A 50 -4.44 15.20 4.76
CA GLN A 50 -4.74 16.23 3.77
C GLN A 50 -3.70 16.24 2.66
N ASP A 51 -2.42 16.20 3.01
CA ASP A 51 -1.32 16.19 2.06
C ASP A 51 -1.37 14.92 1.18
N LEU A 52 -1.62 13.75 1.77
CA LEU A 52 -1.77 12.49 1.04
C LEU A 52 -2.92 12.56 0.03
N ASN A 53 -4.09 13.06 0.45
CA ASN A 53 -5.26 13.21 -0.43
C ASN A 53 -5.04 14.22 -1.56
N SER A 54 -4.16 15.20 -1.35
CA SER A 54 -3.77 16.18 -2.38
C SER A 54 -2.66 15.69 -3.31
N GLY A 55 -2.12 14.48 -3.09
CA GLY A 55 -0.97 13.94 -3.83
C GLY A 55 0.38 14.58 -3.45
N ASN A 56 0.45 15.33 -2.34
CA ASN A 56 1.67 15.99 -1.89
C ASN A 56 2.51 15.03 -1.02
N PHE A 57 3.04 13.98 -1.65
CA PHE A 57 3.78 12.93 -0.95
C PHE A 57 5.03 13.43 -0.22
N ASP A 58 5.71 14.44 -0.77
CA ASP A 58 6.89 15.05 -0.14
C ASP A 58 6.55 15.74 1.18
N ALA A 59 5.40 16.40 1.29
CA ALA A 59 4.94 17.00 2.53
C ALA A 59 4.61 15.95 3.61
N VAL A 60 4.00 14.83 3.23
CA VAL A 60 3.76 13.71 4.15
C VAL A 60 5.09 13.13 4.67
N ILE A 61 6.04 12.89 3.77
CA ILE A 61 7.37 12.37 4.12
C ILE A 61 8.11 13.37 5.01
N ALA A 62 8.05 14.67 4.75
CA ALA A 62 8.66 15.69 5.61
C ALA A 62 8.01 15.75 7.00
N THR A 63 6.69 15.54 7.09
CA THR A 63 5.92 15.63 8.33
C THR A 63 6.13 14.41 9.23
N LEU A 64 6.16 13.21 8.65
CA LEU A 64 6.21 11.94 9.39
C LEU A 64 7.59 11.27 9.37
N GLY A 65 8.43 11.58 8.37
CA GLY A 65 9.75 10.98 8.18
C GLY A 65 10.73 11.29 9.30
N GLY A 66 11.62 10.34 9.58
CA GLY A 66 12.66 10.48 10.62
C GLY A 66 12.18 10.30 12.07
N ARG A 67 10.89 10.05 12.28
CA ARG A 67 10.30 9.80 13.60
C ARG A 67 10.38 8.30 13.95
N SER A 68 10.77 7.98 15.19
CA SER A 68 10.92 6.59 15.65
C SER A 68 9.64 5.99 16.24
N ASN A 69 8.75 6.82 16.77
CA ASN A 69 7.52 6.39 17.46
C ASN A 69 6.28 6.81 16.67
N LEU A 70 6.08 6.18 15.50
CA LEU A 70 4.87 6.35 14.69
C LEU A 70 3.78 5.37 15.14
N SER A 71 2.55 5.87 15.26
CA SER A 71 1.36 5.02 15.37
C SER A 71 1.15 4.19 14.11
N ASP A 72 0.32 3.15 14.18
CA ASP A 72 -0.04 2.33 13.02
C ASP A 72 -0.58 3.20 11.88
N GLN A 73 -1.47 4.15 12.18
CA GLN A 73 -2.03 5.07 11.19
C GLN A 73 -0.95 5.97 10.56
N GLU A 74 -0.05 6.54 11.36
CA GLU A 74 1.04 7.37 10.83
C GLU A 74 1.99 6.54 9.95
N ARG A 75 2.27 5.28 10.29
CA ARG A 75 3.05 4.36 9.44
C ARG A 75 2.37 4.11 8.11
N ARG A 76 1.05 3.86 8.11
CA ARG A 76 0.27 3.64 6.89
C ARG A 76 0.35 4.85 5.97
N TYR A 77 0.16 6.07 6.49
CA TYR A 77 0.23 7.29 5.69
C TYR A 77 1.63 7.55 5.13
N LEU A 78 2.67 7.37 5.94
CA LEU A 78 4.05 7.54 5.48
C LEU A 78 4.41 6.48 4.41
N ALA A 79 4.00 5.23 4.59
CA ALA A 79 4.20 4.18 3.60
C ALA A 79 3.44 4.47 2.29
N SER A 80 2.17 4.90 2.38
CA SER A 80 1.38 5.34 1.22
C SER A 80 2.04 6.51 0.48
N ALA A 81 2.65 7.46 1.19
CA ALA A 81 3.37 8.56 0.55
C ALA A 81 4.60 8.09 -0.23
N TYR A 82 5.36 7.13 0.30
CA TYR A 82 6.48 6.53 -0.45
C TYR A 82 6.00 5.79 -1.71
N ILE A 83 4.89 5.06 -1.63
CA ILE A 83 4.29 4.36 -2.78
C ILE A 83 3.73 5.33 -3.82
N GLY A 84 3.03 6.37 -3.38
CA GLY A 84 2.55 7.44 -4.26
C GLY A 84 3.70 8.16 -4.96
N LYS A 85 4.80 8.44 -4.23
CA LYS A 85 6.02 9.03 -4.81
C LYS A 85 6.72 8.10 -5.80
N ALA A 86 6.60 6.79 -5.64
CA ALA A 86 7.05 5.82 -6.63
C ALA A 86 6.19 5.85 -7.92
N GLY A 87 5.07 6.59 -7.91
CA GLY A 87 4.14 6.71 -9.02
C GLY A 87 3.17 5.53 -9.10
N PHE A 88 2.93 4.83 -8.00
CA PHE A 88 1.95 3.75 -7.95
C PHE A 88 0.60 4.27 -7.46
N ASP A 89 -0.46 3.94 -8.20
CA ASP A 89 -1.84 4.29 -7.85
C ASP A 89 -2.54 3.06 -7.24
N THR A 90 -2.74 3.10 -5.93
CA THR A 90 -3.41 2.01 -5.19
C THR A 90 -4.91 1.92 -5.51
N LEU A 91 -5.56 3.02 -5.89
CA LEU A 91 -6.99 2.97 -6.30
C LEU A 91 -7.11 2.25 -7.63
N LYS A 92 -6.21 2.56 -8.58
CA LYS A 92 -6.13 1.85 -9.85
C LYS A 92 -5.89 0.34 -9.64
N LEU A 93 -5.06 -0.06 -8.68
CA LEU A 93 -4.87 -1.49 -8.36
C LEU A 93 -6.17 -2.19 -7.97
N LEU A 94 -6.96 -1.57 -7.08
CA LEU A 94 -8.24 -2.13 -6.65
C LEU A 94 -9.23 -2.23 -7.82
N ASP A 95 -9.29 -1.20 -8.66
CA ASP A 95 -10.13 -1.19 -9.86
C ASP A 95 -9.74 -2.29 -10.86
N GLU A 96 -8.45 -2.54 -11.05
CA GLU A 96 -7.98 -3.59 -11.96
C GLU A 96 -8.26 -5.00 -11.42
N PHE A 97 -8.09 -5.25 -10.12
CA PHE A 97 -8.47 -6.54 -9.52
C PHE A 97 -9.97 -6.82 -9.60
N ALA A 98 -10.82 -5.81 -9.37
CA ALA A 98 -12.27 -5.96 -9.51
C ALA A 98 -12.68 -6.30 -10.95
N LYS A 99 -12.07 -5.64 -11.96
CA LYS A 99 -12.33 -5.93 -13.39
C LYS A 99 -11.88 -7.33 -13.80
N ASN A 100 -10.79 -7.83 -13.22
CA ASN A 100 -10.26 -9.17 -13.51
C ASN A 100 -11.28 -10.26 -13.20
N ASP A 101 -12.03 -10.10 -12.10
CA ASP A 101 -13.05 -11.06 -11.68
C ASP A 101 -14.35 -10.96 -12.49
N GLU A 102 -14.82 -9.75 -12.79
CA GLU A 102 -16.10 -9.54 -13.50
C GLU A 102 -16.03 -9.83 -15.01
N GLY A 103 -14.84 -9.70 -15.62
CA GLY A 103 -14.67 -9.69 -17.08
C GLY A 103 -14.32 -11.02 -17.74
N GLY A 104 -14.01 -12.07 -16.97
CA GLY A 104 -13.48 -13.34 -17.52
C GLY A 104 -12.12 -13.19 -18.23
N HIS A 105 -11.44 -12.07 -18.02
CA HIS A 105 -10.08 -11.83 -18.45
C HIS A 105 -9.17 -12.27 -17.31
N ASP A 106 -8.41 -13.35 -17.48
CA ASP A 106 -7.42 -13.79 -16.49
C ASP A 106 -6.12 -13.01 -16.74
N VAL A 107 -6.01 -11.79 -16.19
CA VAL A 107 -4.78 -11.01 -16.22
C VAL A 107 -3.98 -11.30 -14.96
N ASP A 108 -2.71 -11.68 -15.13
CA ASP A 108 -1.86 -12.00 -13.99
C ASP A 108 -1.49 -10.78 -13.16
N THR A 109 -1.34 -10.97 -11.85
CA THR A 109 -0.95 -9.93 -10.88
C THR A 109 0.32 -9.17 -11.32
N PHE A 110 1.25 -9.85 -12.01
CA PHE A 110 2.45 -9.24 -12.59
C PHE A 110 2.10 -8.13 -13.58
N ASP A 111 1.18 -8.39 -14.50
CA ASP A 111 0.76 -7.44 -15.53
C ASP A 111 -0.08 -6.30 -14.95
N ILE A 112 -0.95 -6.59 -13.98
CA ILE A 112 -1.74 -5.58 -13.28
C ILE A 112 -0.81 -4.56 -12.60
N ILE A 113 0.14 -5.03 -11.79
CA ILE A 113 1.07 -4.15 -11.07
C ILE A 113 2.01 -3.44 -12.05
N GLY A 114 2.55 -4.16 -13.03
CA GLY A 114 3.42 -3.59 -14.05
C GLY A 114 2.74 -2.48 -14.86
N GLY A 115 1.49 -2.70 -15.26
CA GLY A 115 0.69 -1.75 -16.03
C GLY A 115 0.31 -0.47 -15.27
N ILE A 116 0.35 -0.47 -13.93
CA ILE A 116 0.12 0.73 -13.13
C ILE A 116 1.32 1.69 -13.21
N PHE A 117 2.55 1.17 -13.17
CA PHE A 117 3.76 1.98 -13.30
C PHE A 117 4.01 2.49 -14.73
N GLY A 118 3.34 1.91 -15.71
CA GLY A 118 3.47 2.25 -17.12
C GLY A 118 4.62 1.52 -17.81
N GLU A 119 4.92 1.95 -19.03
CA GLU A 119 5.92 1.33 -19.89
C GLU A 119 7.21 2.16 -20.00
N ASN A 120 8.29 1.50 -20.44
CA ASN A 120 9.53 2.14 -20.88
C ASN A 120 10.37 2.84 -19.79
N LEU A 121 10.55 2.20 -18.63
CA LEU A 121 11.41 2.75 -17.59
C LEU A 121 12.90 2.58 -17.90
N THR A 122 13.70 3.58 -17.57
CA THR A 122 15.15 3.39 -17.50
C THR A 122 15.51 2.55 -16.27
N GLU A 123 16.72 1.99 -16.24
CA GLU A 123 17.23 1.34 -15.05
C GLU A 123 17.28 2.30 -13.84
N GLU A 124 17.61 3.57 -14.05
CA GLU A 124 17.62 4.58 -12.98
C GLU A 124 16.22 4.80 -12.40
N ASP A 125 15.21 4.97 -13.28
CA ASP A 125 13.82 5.14 -12.86
C ASP A 125 13.32 3.93 -12.06
N LEU A 126 13.62 2.72 -12.54
CA LEU A 126 13.19 1.50 -11.88
C LEU A 126 13.90 1.29 -10.53
N ASN A 127 15.20 1.57 -10.43
CA ASN A 127 15.92 1.53 -9.15
C ASN A 127 15.33 2.54 -8.15
N ASN A 128 15.00 3.75 -8.60
CA ASN A 128 14.37 4.77 -7.75
C ASN A 128 13.01 4.30 -7.22
N LYS A 129 12.19 3.69 -8.08
CA LYS A 129 10.89 3.11 -7.68
C LYS A 129 11.05 1.96 -6.68
N VAL A 130 11.94 1.01 -6.96
CA VAL A 130 12.27 -0.10 -6.04
C VAL A 130 12.70 0.44 -4.68
N SER A 131 13.56 1.47 -4.65
CA SER A 131 14.03 2.09 -3.40
C SER A 131 12.90 2.75 -2.60
N LEU A 132 11.97 3.43 -3.26
CA LEU A 132 10.82 4.05 -2.60
C LEU A 132 9.86 3.00 -2.02
N VAL A 133 9.58 1.92 -2.76
CA VAL A 133 8.75 0.83 -2.27
C VAL A 133 9.43 0.12 -1.08
N ALA A 134 10.75 -0.09 -1.14
CA ALA A 134 11.51 -0.63 -0.02
C ALA A 134 11.42 0.25 1.24
N GLN A 135 11.46 1.59 1.09
CA GLN A 135 11.25 2.52 2.20
C GLN A 135 9.84 2.38 2.81
N ALA A 136 8.82 2.22 1.96
CA ALA A 136 7.45 1.98 2.43
C ALA A 136 7.36 0.70 3.29
N LEU A 137 7.97 -0.39 2.83
CA LEU A 137 8.01 -1.67 3.57
C LEU A 137 8.71 -1.52 4.92
N VAL A 138 9.85 -0.81 4.98
CA VAL A 138 10.56 -0.53 6.24
C VAL A 138 9.67 0.20 7.25
N VAL A 139 8.90 1.19 6.80
CA VAL A 139 7.95 1.94 7.65
C VAL A 139 6.87 1.03 8.22
N LEU A 140 6.39 0.07 7.43
CA LEU A 140 5.40 -0.95 7.82
C LEU A 140 5.99 -2.09 8.69
N GLY A 141 7.22 -1.93 9.17
CA GLY A 141 7.85 -2.88 10.09
C GLY A 141 8.43 -4.12 9.40
N ALA A 142 8.54 -4.13 8.06
CA ALA A 142 9.40 -5.08 7.38
C ALA A 142 10.85 -4.77 7.77
N GLY A 143 11.42 -5.56 8.69
CA GLY A 143 12.73 -5.22 9.25
C GLY A 143 13.79 -5.11 8.15
N SER A 144 14.72 -4.15 8.33
CA SER A 144 15.91 -3.94 7.49
C SER A 144 16.58 -5.26 7.06
N VAL A 145 16.61 -5.55 5.76
CA VAL A 145 17.38 -6.48 4.88
C VAL A 145 18.43 -7.47 5.43
N ASN A 146 18.52 -7.73 6.73
CA ASN A 146 19.43 -8.68 7.36
C ASN A 146 18.64 -9.82 8.02
N THR A 147 19.29 -10.98 8.16
CA THR A 147 18.65 -12.25 8.54
C THR A 147 17.95 -12.23 9.90
N GLN A 148 18.30 -11.32 10.82
CA GLN A 148 17.61 -11.13 12.11
C GLN A 148 16.28 -10.37 11.96
N SER A 149 16.15 -9.51 10.95
CA SER A 149 14.90 -8.84 10.61
C SER A 149 13.85 -9.79 10.04
N ARG A 150 14.28 -10.89 9.38
CA ARG A 150 13.40 -11.95 8.88
C ARG A 150 12.54 -12.59 9.98
N LEU A 151 13.11 -12.79 11.17
CA LEU A 151 12.39 -13.33 12.32
C LEU A 151 11.46 -12.30 12.98
N ARG A 152 11.79 -11.00 12.88
CA ARG A 152 10.96 -9.90 13.41
C ARG A 152 9.79 -9.57 12.50
N ALA A 153 9.95 -9.60 11.18
CA ALA A 153 8.85 -9.48 10.23
C ALA A 153 7.84 -10.63 10.43
N ARG A 154 8.33 -11.85 10.66
CA ARG A 154 7.53 -13.04 11.04
C ARG A 154 6.79 -12.92 12.38
N SER A 155 7.21 -11.98 13.24
CA SER A 155 6.65 -11.80 14.59
C SER A 155 5.90 -10.47 14.75
N TYR A 156 5.73 -9.69 13.67
CA TYR A 156 5.10 -8.37 13.77
C TYR A 156 3.58 -8.47 13.90
N SER A 157 3.06 -8.22 15.10
CA SER A 157 1.63 -8.17 15.43
C SER A 157 1.01 -6.80 15.09
N GLY A 158 1.05 -6.42 13.82
CA GLY A 158 0.34 -5.23 13.32
C GLY A 158 -1.16 -5.48 13.17
N SER A 159 -1.94 -4.41 13.04
CA SER A 159 -3.33 -4.50 12.57
C SER A 159 -3.43 -5.22 11.21
N ASP A 160 -4.57 -5.84 10.92
CA ASP A 160 -4.79 -6.53 9.64
C ASP A 160 -4.66 -5.58 8.44
N ASP A 161 -5.07 -4.31 8.59
CA ASP A 161 -4.81 -3.24 7.63
C ASP A 161 -3.33 -3.06 7.29
N LEU A 162 -2.45 -3.06 8.31
CA LEU A 162 -1.01 -2.95 8.12
C LEU A 162 -0.43 -4.18 7.42
N ARG A 163 -0.91 -5.37 7.80
CA ARG A 163 -0.47 -6.64 7.21
C ARG A 163 -0.87 -6.72 5.74
N LEU A 164 -2.11 -6.35 5.42
CA LEU A 164 -2.60 -6.25 4.04
C LEU A 164 -1.79 -5.25 3.22
N GLN A 165 -1.64 -4.02 3.72
CA GLN A 165 -0.88 -2.97 3.01
C GLN A 165 0.57 -3.41 2.76
N ARG A 166 1.20 -4.05 3.76
CA ARG A 166 2.54 -4.61 3.62
C ARG A 166 2.60 -5.71 2.57
N GLY A 167 1.63 -6.62 2.54
CA GLY A 167 1.54 -7.66 1.51
C GLY A 167 1.42 -7.08 0.10
N ILE A 168 0.55 -6.10 -0.10
CA ILE A 168 0.42 -5.41 -1.40
C ILE A 168 1.75 -4.75 -1.80
N TYR A 169 2.41 -4.03 -0.89
CA TYR A 169 3.66 -3.33 -1.20
C TYR A 169 4.82 -4.30 -1.43
N ALA A 170 4.79 -5.47 -0.80
CA ALA A 170 5.77 -6.53 -1.03
C ALA A 170 5.60 -7.16 -2.41
N ALA A 171 4.36 -7.40 -2.87
CA ALA A 171 4.11 -7.85 -4.24
C ALA A 171 4.64 -6.84 -5.28
N ILE A 172 4.39 -5.55 -5.05
CA ILE A 172 4.93 -4.47 -5.87
C ILE A 172 6.46 -4.51 -5.89
N HIS A 173 7.10 -4.60 -4.72
CA HIS A 173 8.55 -4.65 -4.62
C HIS A 173 9.15 -5.85 -5.35
N GLY A 174 8.54 -7.03 -5.19
CA GLY A 174 8.95 -8.26 -5.85
C GLY A 174 8.88 -8.15 -7.38
N ILE A 175 7.76 -7.67 -7.93
CA ILE A 175 7.56 -7.54 -9.38
C ILE A 175 8.54 -6.53 -10.01
N LEU A 176 8.75 -5.38 -9.37
CA LEU A 176 9.74 -4.40 -9.83
C LEU A 176 11.16 -4.97 -9.78
N SER A 177 11.50 -5.73 -8.73
CA SER A 177 12.80 -6.36 -8.56
C SER A 177 13.06 -7.47 -9.58
N ILE A 178 12.03 -8.26 -9.89
CA ILE A 178 12.07 -9.27 -10.96
C ILE A 178 12.30 -8.60 -12.32
N SER A 179 11.52 -7.55 -12.63
CA SER A 179 11.65 -6.81 -13.90
C SER A 179 13.05 -6.21 -14.06
N LEU A 180 13.61 -5.64 -12.98
CA LEU A 180 14.98 -5.11 -12.96
C LEU A 180 16.03 -6.21 -13.18
N ALA A 181 15.86 -7.39 -12.57
CA ALA A 181 16.76 -8.52 -12.74
C ALA A 181 16.76 -9.04 -14.19
N ILE A 182 15.58 -9.17 -14.81
CA ILE A 182 15.44 -9.53 -16.23
C ILE A 182 16.11 -8.47 -17.11
N GLY A 183 15.82 -7.18 -16.84
CA GLY A 183 16.40 -6.05 -17.57
C GLY A 183 17.93 -6.07 -17.57
N ARG A 184 18.54 -6.29 -16.41
CA ARG A 184 20.00 -6.41 -16.26
C ARG A 184 20.57 -7.64 -16.97
N GLN A 185 19.98 -8.82 -16.75
CA GLN A 185 20.51 -10.07 -17.28
C GLN A 185 20.50 -10.10 -18.82
N TYR A 186 19.45 -9.55 -19.44
CA TYR A 186 19.27 -9.58 -20.89
C TYR A 186 19.58 -8.24 -21.58
N ASN A 187 20.05 -7.25 -20.81
CA ASN A 187 20.35 -5.90 -21.27
C ASN A 187 19.15 -5.28 -22.03
N LEU A 188 17.96 -5.32 -21.39
CA LEU A 188 16.73 -4.74 -21.95
C LEU A 188 16.66 -3.27 -21.60
N MET A 189 16.64 -2.41 -22.62
CA MET A 189 16.50 -0.97 -22.45
C MET A 189 15.52 -0.43 -23.51
N PRO A 190 14.40 0.20 -23.11
CA PRO A 190 13.96 0.38 -21.72
C PRO A 190 13.54 -0.97 -21.07
N ILE A 191 13.40 -0.99 -19.74
CA ILE A 191 12.99 -2.18 -18.99
C ILE A 191 11.45 -2.27 -19.02
N PRO A 192 10.88 -3.31 -19.65
CA PRO A 192 9.43 -3.53 -19.64
C PRO A 192 8.97 -4.08 -18.27
N LEU A 193 7.77 -3.69 -17.85
CA LEU A 193 7.16 -4.12 -16.59
C LEU A 193 5.98 -5.09 -16.76
N THR A 194 5.57 -5.37 -18.00
CA THR A 194 4.50 -6.33 -18.32
C THR A 194 5.09 -7.55 -19.01
N ALA A 195 4.47 -8.72 -18.86
CA ALA A 195 4.80 -9.96 -19.54
C ALA A 195 4.86 -9.76 -21.05
N ASN A 196 3.87 -9.06 -21.63
CA ASN A 196 3.87 -8.72 -23.05
C ASN A 196 5.05 -7.81 -23.45
N GLY A 197 5.39 -6.81 -22.64
CA GLY A 197 6.54 -5.95 -22.89
C GLY A 197 7.86 -6.73 -22.80
N ILE A 198 8.00 -7.60 -21.80
CA ILE A 198 9.17 -8.48 -21.64
C ILE A 198 9.29 -9.41 -22.84
N LYS A 199 8.18 -10.03 -23.26
CA LYS A 199 8.12 -10.89 -24.44
C LYS A 199 8.66 -10.19 -25.68
N GLN A 200 8.14 -9.02 -26.00
CA GLN A 200 8.53 -8.25 -27.19
C GLN A 200 10.02 -7.88 -27.14
N ALA A 201 10.53 -7.48 -25.97
CA ALA A 201 11.94 -7.12 -25.81
C ALA A 201 12.88 -8.32 -25.96
N LEU A 202 12.48 -9.50 -25.49
CA LEU A 202 13.23 -10.75 -25.62
C LEU A 202 13.17 -11.30 -27.05
N ASP A 203 11.99 -11.31 -27.68
CA ASP A 203 11.80 -11.72 -29.07
C ASP A 203 12.67 -10.88 -30.02
N ALA A 204 12.76 -9.57 -29.79
CA ALA A 204 13.62 -8.66 -30.57
C ALA A 204 15.13 -9.00 -30.46
N LYS A 205 15.53 -9.70 -29.40
CA LYS A 205 16.89 -10.20 -29.18
C LYS A 205 17.07 -11.66 -29.60
N GLY A 206 16.03 -12.30 -30.14
CA GLY A 206 16.05 -13.73 -30.49
C GLY A 206 16.09 -14.65 -29.26
N ILE A 207 15.64 -14.17 -28.10
CA ILE A 207 15.59 -14.93 -26.85
C ILE A 207 14.17 -15.49 -26.71
N ASN A 208 14.07 -16.81 -26.63
CA ASN A 208 12.80 -17.54 -26.55
C ASN A 208 12.62 -18.30 -25.23
N LYS A 209 13.52 -18.09 -24.27
CA LYS A 209 13.50 -18.70 -22.95
C LYS A 209 14.23 -17.81 -21.94
N ILE A 210 13.66 -17.67 -20.74
CA ILE A 210 14.29 -17.04 -19.58
C ILE A 210 14.99 -18.12 -18.74
N GLU A 211 16.24 -17.87 -18.38
CA GLU A 211 17.07 -18.72 -17.51
C GLU A 211 17.81 -17.80 -16.53
N LEU A 212 17.17 -17.44 -15.43
CA LEU A 212 17.77 -16.56 -14.43
C LEU A 212 18.93 -17.26 -13.73
N SER A 213 20.02 -16.52 -13.57
CA SER A 213 21.22 -16.98 -12.86
C SER A 213 21.13 -16.85 -11.33
N SER A 214 20.23 -16.00 -10.85
CA SER A 214 19.97 -15.78 -9.44
C SER A 214 18.57 -15.19 -9.23
N VAL A 215 18.07 -15.32 -8.00
CA VAL A 215 16.84 -14.67 -7.55
C VAL A 215 17.18 -13.25 -7.08
N PRO A 216 16.31 -12.24 -7.32
CA PRO A 216 16.47 -10.92 -6.73
C PRO A 216 16.67 -10.99 -5.20
N PRO A 217 17.66 -10.28 -4.64
CA PRO A 217 17.88 -10.27 -3.20
C PRO A 217 16.63 -9.81 -2.44
N GLY A 218 16.19 -10.60 -1.46
CA GLY A 218 15.02 -10.27 -0.63
C GLY A 218 13.67 -10.74 -1.17
N LEU A 219 13.60 -11.35 -2.37
CA LEU A 219 12.32 -11.78 -2.95
C LEU A 219 11.54 -12.74 -2.04
N ASP A 220 12.20 -13.74 -1.44
CA ASP A 220 11.53 -14.67 -0.51
C ASP A 220 10.90 -13.94 0.69
N ASP A 221 11.54 -12.87 1.17
CA ASP A 221 11.03 -12.08 2.28
C ASP A 221 9.79 -11.29 1.83
N ASP A 222 9.79 -10.75 0.61
CA ASP A 222 8.63 -10.10 0.03
C ASP A 222 7.46 -11.08 -0.17
N LEU A 223 7.71 -12.25 -0.76
CA LEU A 223 6.68 -13.27 -0.98
C LEU A 223 6.07 -13.77 0.35
N TRP A 224 6.89 -13.88 1.40
CA TRP A 224 6.38 -14.17 2.73
C TRP A 224 5.44 -13.06 3.25
N MET A 225 5.76 -11.79 3.00
CA MET A 225 4.90 -10.66 3.39
C MET A 225 3.60 -10.62 2.57
N VAL A 226 3.64 -10.99 1.29
CA VAL A 226 2.44 -11.20 0.48
C VAL A 226 1.56 -12.27 1.12
N GLN A 227 2.14 -13.42 1.49
CA GLN A 227 1.41 -14.50 2.16
C GLN A 227 0.82 -14.06 3.51
N ASP A 228 1.56 -13.28 4.31
CA ASP A 228 1.05 -12.71 5.56
C ASP A 228 -0.14 -11.75 5.32
N GLY A 229 -0.08 -10.92 4.27
CA GLY A 229 -1.18 -10.06 3.85
C GLY A 229 -2.41 -10.84 3.37
N VAL A 230 -2.20 -11.91 2.59
CA VAL A 230 -3.25 -12.85 2.19
C VAL A 230 -3.91 -13.49 3.41
N ASN A 231 -3.12 -13.97 4.37
CA ASN A 231 -3.65 -14.56 5.60
C ASN A 231 -4.46 -13.56 6.45
N ALA A 232 -4.13 -12.26 6.39
CA ALA A 232 -4.93 -11.22 7.02
C ALA A 232 -6.30 -11.04 6.34
N LEU A 233 -6.40 -11.28 5.04
CA LEU A 233 -7.67 -11.28 4.30
C LEU A 233 -8.52 -12.53 4.61
N SER A 234 -7.90 -13.72 4.63
CA SER A 234 -8.62 -14.98 4.83
C SER A 234 -9.06 -15.22 6.29
N GLY A 235 -8.53 -14.46 7.26
CA GLY A 235 -8.78 -14.60 8.70
C GLY A 235 -10.04 -13.91 9.24
N GLY A 236 -10.69 -13.03 8.46
CA GLY A 236 -11.98 -12.40 8.79
C GLY A 236 -11.89 -11.04 9.53
N ASN A 237 -12.80 -10.12 9.13
CA ASN A 237 -13.06 -8.75 9.62
C ASN A 237 -12.15 -7.60 9.17
N LEU A 238 -11.89 -7.44 7.87
CA LEU A 238 -11.65 -6.08 7.36
C LEU A 238 -12.96 -5.29 7.47
N ILE A 239 -12.98 -4.28 8.35
CA ILE A 239 -14.11 -3.36 8.49
C ILE A 239 -14.26 -2.59 7.17
N GLY A 240 -15.26 -2.95 6.36
CA GLY A 240 -15.65 -2.18 5.16
C GLY A 240 -15.62 -2.94 3.83
N ILE A 241 -15.30 -4.24 3.80
CA ILE A 241 -15.51 -5.09 2.62
C ILE A 241 -16.66 -6.03 2.97
N GLU A 242 -17.85 -5.78 2.43
CA GLU A 242 -19.03 -6.62 2.69
C GLU A 242 -18.75 -8.08 2.30
N GLU A 243 -18.98 -9.01 3.22
CA GLU A 243 -18.97 -10.45 2.97
C GLU A 243 -20.12 -10.83 2.02
N VAL A 244 -19.82 -11.29 0.80
CA VAL A 244 -20.83 -11.73 -0.18
C VAL A 244 -20.83 -13.27 -0.36
N GLY A 245 -21.22 -14.02 0.68
CA GLY A 245 -21.53 -15.47 0.61
C GLY A 245 -20.39 -16.52 0.50
N ASP A 246 -20.37 -17.44 1.47
CA ASP A 246 -19.75 -18.79 1.65
C ASP A 246 -18.83 -19.52 0.61
N ASN A 247 -18.61 -19.02 -0.61
CA ASN A 247 -17.51 -19.40 -1.52
C ASN A 247 -16.46 -18.25 -1.65
N ASN A 248 -16.51 -17.34 -0.67
CA ASN A 248 -15.92 -16.01 -0.52
C ASN A 248 -14.41 -16.00 -0.28
N LYS A 249 -13.61 -16.03 -1.33
CA LYS A 249 -12.30 -15.35 -1.24
C LYS A 249 -12.47 -13.95 -1.85
N ASN A 250 -12.03 -12.93 -1.11
CA ASN A 250 -11.87 -11.58 -1.67
C ASN A 250 -10.98 -11.69 -2.92
N ASP A 251 -11.31 -10.94 -3.98
CA ASP A 251 -10.53 -10.92 -5.23
C ASP A 251 -9.03 -10.74 -4.99
N ILE A 252 -8.68 -9.87 -4.05
CA ILE A 252 -7.28 -9.61 -3.66
C ILE A 252 -6.63 -10.85 -3.05
N ASP A 253 -7.33 -11.60 -2.18
CA ASP A 253 -6.82 -12.87 -1.62
C ASP A 253 -6.60 -13.88 -2.76
N ARG A 254 -7.59 -14.03 -3.64
CA ARG A 254 -7.52 -14.97 -4.76
C ARG A 254 -6.35 -14.67 -5.70
N GLU A 255 -6.19 -13.42 -6.11
CA GLU A 255 -5.13 -12.99 -7.03
C GLU A 255 -3.74 -13.16 -6.42
N PHE A 256 -3.53 -12.72 -5.17
CA PHE A 256 -2.23 -12.92 -4.52
C PHE A 256 -1.94 -14.38 -4.16
N SER A 257 -2.97 -15.15 -3.78
CA SER A 257 -2.84 -16.60 -3.58
C SER A 257 -2.42 -17.31 -4.88
N LYS A 258 -3.02 -16.92 -6.02
CA LYS A 258 -2.66 -17.42 -7.35
C LYS A 258 -1.21 -17.05 -7.67
N PHE A 259 -0.85 -15.77 -7.53
CA PHE A 259 0.51 -15.27 -7.75
C PHE A 259 1.57 -16.06 -6.94
N LEU A 260 1.35 -16.27 -5.63
CA LEU A 260 2.26 -17.03 -4.77
C LEU A 260 2.40 -18.49 -5.20
N LYS A 261 1.30 -19.10 -5.66
CA LYS A 261 1.31 -20.48 -6.14
C LYS A 261 2.08 -20.58 -7.46
N ASP A 262 1.83 -19.66 -8.39
CA ASP A 262 2.39 -19.70 -9.73
C ASP A 262 3.90 -19.43 -9.73
N ILE A 263 4.39 -18.62 -8.79
CA ILE A 263 5.84 -18.39 -8.60
C ILE A 263 6.54 -19.53 -7.84
N GLY A 264 5.80 -20.52 -7.32
CA GLY A 264 6.36 -21.70 -6.64
C GLY A 264 6.44 -21.61 -5.11
N PHE A 265 5.98 -20.54 -4.48
CA PHE A 265 6.17 -20.28 -3.04
C PHE A 265 5.28 -21.13 -2.09
N SER A 266 4.52 -22.12 -2.58
CA SER A 266 3.47 -22.81 -1.81
C SER A 266 3.92 -24.03 -0.98
N GLY A 267 5.11 -24.58 -1.25
CA GLY A 267 5.58 -25.84 -0.66
C GLY A 267 6.60 -25.66 0.48
N ASP A 268 7.64 -24.87 0.25
CA ASP A 268 8.76 -24.69 1.17
C ASP A 268 8.94 -23.24 1.66
N ASN A 269 8.07 -22.32 1.19
CA ASN A 269 8.16 -20.88 1.44
C ASN A 269 9.51 -20.28 1.01
N SER A 270 10.04 -20.77 -0.10
CA SER A 270 11.14 -20.17 -0.84
C SER A 270 10.87 -20.20 -2.34
N VAL A 271 11.61 -19.41 -3.09
CA VAL A 271 11.66 -19.44 -4.56
C VAL A 271 13.13 -19.50 -4.96
N ASP A 272 13.49 -20.49 -5.76
CA ASP A 272 14.80 -20.53 -6.39
C ASP A 272 14.79 -19.95 -7.82
N SER A 273 15.95 -19.88 -8.46
CA SER A 273 16.06 -19.32 -9.82
C SER A 273 15.35 -20.17 -10.88
N THR A 274 15.20 -21.48 -10.62
CA THR A 274 14.46 -22.42 -11.47
C THR A 274 12.97 -22.14 -11.38
N ASP A 275 12.43 -22.00 -10.16
CA ASP A 275 11.03 -21.66 -9.92
C ASP A 275 10.65 -20.35 -10.60
N LEU A 276 11.45 -19.31 -10.37
CA LEU A 276 11.21 -17.99 -10.97
C LEU A 276 11.33 -18.02 -12.51
N SER A 277 12.29 -18.76 -13.06
CA SER A 277 12.41 -18.92 -14.51
C SER A 277 11.21 -19.66 -15.09
N ASN A 278 10.73 -20.73 -14.43
CA ASN A 278 9.56 -21.48 -14.87
C ASN A 278 8.31 -20.60 -14.87
N TYR A 279 8.08 -19.86 -13.78
CA TYR A 279 7.00 -18.89 -13.66
C TYR A 279 7.02 -17.89 -14.82
N LEU A 280 8.16 -17.22 -15.04
CA LEU A 280 8.28 -16.21 -16.09
C LEU A 280 8.10 -16.79 -17.50
N ASN A 281 8.65 -17.98 -17.77
CA ASN A 281 8.46 -18.64 -19.06
C ASN A 281 6.99 -19.02 -19.29
N HIS A 282 6.29 -19.50 -18.26
CA HIS A 282 4.87 -19.81 -18.35
C HIS A 282 4.03 -18.55 -18.59
N LEU A 283 4.32 -17.48 -17.84
CA LEU A 283 3.66 -16.18 -17.96
C LEU A 283 3.83 -15.57 -19.36
N ILE A 284 5.04 -15.64 -19.93
CA ILE A 284 5.39 -14.97 -21.20
C ILE A 284 5.07 -15.85 -22.42
N TRP A 285 5.26 -17.17 -22.29
CA TRP A 285 5.09 -18.14 -23.38
C TRP A 285 4.29 -19.38 -22.90
N PRO A 286 2.98 -19.22 -22.64
CA PRO A 286 2.16 -20.28 -22.02
C PRO A 286 1.99 -21.54 -22.86
N ASN A 287 2.36 -21.52 -24.15
CA ASN A 287 2.18 -22.63 -25.10
C ASN A 287 3.46 -23.40 -25.44
N ILE A 288 4.60 -23.07 -24.83
CA ILE A 288 5.91 -23.64 -25.22
C ILE A 288 6.33 -24.83 -24.32
N TYR A 289 5.71 -25.00 -23.15
CA TYR A 289 6.07 -26.00 -22.14
C TYR A 289 4.83 -26.55 -21.44
#